data_AF-A0A2V2RHC2-F1
#
_entry.id   AF-A0A2V2RHC2-F1
#
_cell.length_a   1.000
_cell.length_b   1.000
_cell.length_c   1.000
_cell.angle_alpha   90.00
_cell.angle_beta   90.00
_cell.angle_gamma   90.00
#
_symmetry.space_group_name_H-M   'P 1'
#
loop_
_entity.id
_entity.type
_entity.pdbx_description
1 polymer ?
#
loop_
_entity_poly.entity_id
_entity_poly.type
_entity_poly.pdbx_seq_one_letter_code
_entity_poly.pdbx_strand_id
1 'polypeptide(L)'
;MALELLQVISEEGTVNREDDPEIPVQDLHKLYRLMMLNRQLDDRMMKLQRQGRIGFYLQSMGEEATHIGSAYVMEPQDWIIPCYREPGAAFLRGFPLVKFVCQLIGNSGDLIKGRQMPNHYAYRPGNYASVSSPVGTQIPQAVGVSWAAKIRKDPVAVLVYFGEGATSQGDFHVGMNFAGVFKTPTILFCRNNGYAISVPRERQTASES
;
A
#
# COMPACT_ATOMS: atom_id res chain seq x y z
N MET A 1 17.53 20.79 -4.83
CA MET A 1 17.02 21.04 -3.47
C MET A 1 16.55 19.69 -2.99
N ALA A 2 17.36 19.03 -2.15
CA ALA A 2 16.93 17.81 -1.48
C ALA A 2 15.77 18.17 -0.54
N LEU A 3 14.72 17.35 -0.54
CA LEU A 3 13.66 17.48 0.45
C LEU A 3 14.19 16.90 1.77
N GLU A 4 13.87 17.52 2.89
CA GLU A 4 14.27 17.00 4.19
C GLU A 4 13.38 15.80 4.57
N LEU A 5 13.99 14.78 5.21
CA LEU A 5 13.26 13.64 5.74
C LEU A 5 12.53 14.04 7.02
N LEU A 6 11.20 14.02 6.99
CA LEU A 6 10.41 14.15 8.22
C LEU A 6 10.57 12.91 9.10
N GLN A 7 11.12 13.09 10.29
CA GLN A 7 11.32 12.03 11.28
C GLN A 7 10.75 12.44 12.64
N VAL A 8 9.69 11.76 13.06
CA VAL A 8 9.05 12.01 14.38
C VAL A 8 9.72 11.22 15.50
N ILE A 9 10.26 10.03 15.20
CA ILE A 9 10.90 9.14 16.18
C ILE A 9 12.31 8.78 15.68
N SER A 10 13.33 9.01 16.51
CA SER A 10 14.72 8.65 16.23
C SER A 10 14.94 7.13 16.25
N GLU A 11 16.08 6.65 15.75
CA GLU A 11 16.42 5.22 15.78
C GLU A 11 16.51 4.66 17.21
N GLU A 12 16.86 5.51 18.18
CA GLU A 12 16.91 5.20 19.61
C GLU A 12 15.52 5.28 20.29
N GLY A 13 14.48 5.65 19.54
CA GLY A 13 13.11 5.78 20.06
C GLY A 13 12.82 7.14 20.71
N THR A 14 13.65 8.16 20.50
CA THR A 14 13.40 9.51 21.02
C THR A 14 12.36 10.22 20.16
N VAL A 15 11.32 10.78 20.77
CA VAL A 15 10.24 11.48 20.06
C VAL A 15 10.57 12.96 19.89
N ASN A 16 10.53 13.47 18.66
CA ASN A 16 10.44 14.90 18.40
C ASN A 16 9.03 15.38 18.72
N ARG A 17 8.88 16.12 19.82
CA ARG A 17 7.59 16.60 20.31
C ARG A 17 6.94 17.66 19.44
N GLU A 18 7.71 18.37 18.61
CA GLU A 18 7.16 19.40 17.72
C GLU A 18 6.34 18.78 16.58
N ASP A 19 6.73 17.58 16.14
CA ASP A 19 6.10 16.84 15.04
C ASP A 19 5.24 15.65 15.54
N ASP A 20 5.00 15.53 16.85
CA ASP A 20 4.23 14.42 17.42
C ASP A 20 2.73 14.57 17.08
N PRO A 21 2.12 13.62 16.34
CA PRO A 21 0.70 13.67 16.01
C PRO A 21 -0.22 13.29 17.20
N GLU A 22 0.34 13.00 18.38
CA GLU A 22 -0.39 12.64 19.61
C GLU A 22 -1.38 11.47 19.42
N ILE A 23 -0.98 10.46 18.63
CA ILE A 23 -1.81 9.28 18.37
C ILE A 23 -2.13 8.59 19.69
N PRO A 24 -3.42 8.29 19.99
CA PRO A 24 -3.79 7.60 21.22
C PRO A 24 -3.03 6.29 21.40
N VAL A 25 -2.55 6.04 22.63
CA VAL A 25 -1.77 4.84 22.97
C VAL A 25 -2.47 3.53 22.57
N GLN A 26 -3.79 3.49 22.67
CA GLN A 26 -4.60 2.34 22.24
C GLN A 26 -4.47 2.05 20.74
N ASP A 27 -4.40 3.10 19.91
CA ASP A 27 -4.25 3.00 18.47
C ASP A 27 -2.81 2.63 18.13
N LEU A 28 -1.81 3.20 18.80
CA LEU A 28 -0.42 2.76 18.68
C LEU A 28 -0.26 1.25 18.95
N HIS A 29 -0.88 0.73 20.01
CA HIS A 29 -0.89 -0.71 20.28
C HIS A 29 -1.58 -1.52 19.18
N LYS A 30 -2.68 -1.01 18.60
CA LYS A 30 -3.38 -1.66 17.49
C LYS A 30 -2.52 -1.71 16.23
N LEU A 31 -1.89 -0.60 15.86
CA LEU A 31 -1.00 -0.50 14.71
C LEU A 31 0.23 -1.40 14.88
N TYR A 32 0.83 -1.44 16.07
CA TYR A 32 1.93 -2.33 16.39
C TYR A 32 1.56 -3.80 16.27
N ARG A 33 0.42 -4.22 16.85
CA ARG A 33 -0.09 -5.59 16.70
C ARG A 33 -0.30 -5.95 15.24
N LEU A 34 -0.74 -5.00 14.43
CA LEU A 34 -0.96 -5.23 13.02
C LEU A 34 0.35 -5.37 12.22
N MET A 35 1.37 -4.58 12.54
CA MET A 35 2.71 -4.77 11.98
C MET A 35 3.25 -6.16 12.31
N MET A 36 3.06 -6.61 13.55
CA MET A 36 3.47 -7.96 13.97
C MET A 36 2.66 -9.05 13.27
N LEU A 37 1.34 -8.91 13.13
CA LEU A 37 0.50 -9.84 12.38
C LEU A 37 0.99 -9.96 10.93
N ASN A 38 1.28 -8.82 10.29
CA ASN A 38 1.77 -8.80 8.92
C ASN A 38 3.08 -9.56 8.77
N ARG A 39 4.06 -9.28 9.64
CA ARG A 39 5.35 -9.97 9.65
C ARG A 39 5.22 -11.49 9.86
N GLN A 40 4.33 -11.91 10.75
CA GLN A 40 4.07 -13.34 11.00
C GLN A 40 3.37 -14.02 9.82
N LEU A 41 2.45 -13.32 9.16
CA LEU A 41 1.82 -13.80 7.94
C LEU A 41 2.87 -13.99 6.84
N ASP A 42 3.76 -13.01 6.66
CA ASP A 42 4.83 -13.07 5.67
C ASP A 42 5.76 -14.26 5.87
N ASP A 43 6.25 -14.48 7.10
CA ASP A 43 7.08 -15.65 7.42
C ASP A 43 6.35 -16.96 7.14
N ARG A 44 5.09 -17.07 7.56
CA ARG A 44 4.30 -18.29 7.40
C ARG A 44 4.01 -18.58 5.93
N MET A 45 3.59 -17.59 5.16
CA MET A 45 3.23 -17.77 3.75
C MET A 45 4.46 -18.03 2.89
N MET A 46 5.61 -17.40 3.18
CA MET A 46 6.86 -17.75 2.50
C MET A 46 7.25 -19.20 2.72
N LYS A 47 7.12 -19.73 3.94
CA LYS A 47 7.37 -21.15 4.22
C LYS A 47 6.44 -22.06 3.41
N LEU A 48 5.16 -21.71 3.30
CA LEU A 48 4.20 -22.46 2.48
C LEU A 48 4.54 -22.38 0.98
N GLN A 49 4.98 -21.22 0.50
CA GLN A 49 5.39 -21.03 -0.88
C GLN A 49 6.61 -21.92 -1.21
N ARG A 50 7.61 -21.97 -0.32
CA ARG A 50 8.79 -22.83 -0.47
C ARG A 50 8.47 -24.32 -0.43
N GLN A 51 7.36 -24.70 0.21
CA GLN A 51 6.82 -26.06 0.19
C GLN A 51 5.95 -26.36 -1.05
N GLY A 52 5.75 -25.40 -1.97
CA GLY A 52 4.87 -25.54 -3.12
C GLY A 52 3.37 -25.57 -2.77
N ARG A 53 3.00 -25.17 -1.55
CA ARG A 53 1.60 -25.18 -1.08
C ARG A 53 0.80 -23.95 -1.53
N ILE A 54 1.50 -22.87 -1.88
CA ILE A 54 0.95 -21.71 -2.58
C ILE A 54 1.87 -21.38 -3.76
N GLY A 55 1.29 -20.96 -4.89
CA GLY A 55 2.05 -20.77 -6.13
C GLY A 55 3.03 -19.59 -6.10
N PHE A 56 2.73 -18.56 -5.31
CA PHE A 56 3.51 -17.33 -5.25
C PHE A 56 3.33 -16.66 -3.88
N TYR A 57 4.35 -15.94 -3.41
CA TYR A 57 4.22 -15.06 -2.27
C TYR A 57 5.25 -13.94 -2.34
N LEU A 58 4.86 -12.75 -1.91
CA LEU A 58 5.67 -11.55 -1.92
C LEU A 58 5.51 -10.85 -0.57
N GLN A 59 6.62 -10.66 0.12
CA GLN A 59 6.64 -10.13 1.48
C GLN A 59 6.59 -8.60 1.49
N SER A 60 6.21 -8.04 2.63
CA SER A 60 6.26 -6.61 2.95
C SER A 60 7.20 -6.32 4.13
N MET A 61 8.16 -7.21 4.38
CA MET A 61 9.14 -7.08 5.46
C MET A 61 9.94 -5.77 5.32
N GLY A 62 9.92 -4.94 6.37
CA GLY A 62 10.53 -3.60 6.38
C GLY A 62 9.61 -2.49 5.89
N GLU A 63 8.45 -2.83 5.31
CA GLU A 63 7.50 -1.87 4.76
C GLU A 63 6.18 -1.83 5.57
N GLU A 64 6.07 -2.59 6.66
CA GLU A 64 4.81 -2.77 7.39
C GLU A 64 4.21 -1.45 7.86
N ALA A 65 5.06 -0.59 8.43
CA ALA A 65 4.65 0.73 8.94
C ALA A 65 4.18 1.66 7.81
N THR A 66 4.76 1.55 6.61
CA THR A 66 4.46 2.48 5.50
C THR A 66 3.01 2.37 5.07
N HIS A 67 2.48 1.16 4.92
CA HIS A 67 1.11 0.94 4.48
C HIS A 67 0.10 0.85 5.64
N ILE A 68 0.54 0.55 6.87
CA ILE A 68 -0.35 0.58 8.05
C ILE A 68 -0.57 2.02 8.51
N GLY A 69 0.49 2.83 8.65
CA GLY A 69 0.37 4.22 9.10
C GLY A 69 -0.41 5.09 8.12
N SER A 70 -0.08 4.99 6.83
CA SER A 70 -0.80 5.76 5.80
C SER A 70 -2.26 5.34 5.62
N ALA A 71 -2.60 4.06 5.78
CA ALA A 71 -3.99 3.62 5.72
C ALA A 71 -4.80 3.98 6.98
N TYR A 72 -4.15 4.13 8.14
CA TYR A 72 -4.80 4.46 9.41
C TYR A 72 -5.43 5.86 9.40
N VAL A 73 -4.79 6.82 8.73
CA VAL A 73 -5.28 8.20 8.64
C VAL A 73 -6.36 8.41 7.58
N MET A 74 -6.66 7.38 6.79
CA MET A 74 -7.70 7.45 5.76
C MET A 74 -9.08 7.21 6.36
N GLU A 75 -10.08 7.93 5.89
CA GLU A 75 -11.46 7.78 6.34
C GLU A 75 -12.09 6.48 5.80
N PRO A 76 -13.13 5.93 6.46
CA PRO A 76 -13.81 4.70 6.02
C PRO A 76 -14.29 4.75 4.56
N GLN A 77 -14.75 5.90 4.07
CA GLN A 77 -15.21 6.08 2.69
C GLN A 77 -14.08 6.24 1.66
N ASP A 78 -12.86 6.50 2.10
CA ASP A 78 -11.72 6.69 1.21
C ASP A 78 -11.30 5.38 0.56
N TRP A 79 -10.79 5.47 -0.66
CA TRP A 79 -10.31 4.32 -1.40
C TRP A 79 -8.82 4.11 -1.22
N ILE A 80 -8.45 2.85 -0.99
CA ILE A 80 -7.06 2.40 -1.06
C ILE A 80 -6.87 1.65 -2.37
N ILE A 81 -5.97 2.16 -3.20
CA ILE A 81 -5.55 1.54 -4.45
C ILE A 81 -4.14 0.99 -4.27
N PRO A 82 -4.01 -0.32 -4.04
CA PRO A 82 -2.73 -0.94 -3.71
C PRO A 82 -1.87 -1.20 -4.94
N CYS A 83 -0.60 -1.49 -4.68
CA CYS A 83 0.32 -2.12 -5.62
C CYS A 83 0.27 -3.64 -5.43
N TYR A 84 0.97 -4.19 -4.43
CA TYR A 84 0.96 -5.64 -4.09
C TYR A 84 1.64 -5.97 -2.74
N ARG A 85 2.14 -4.99 -1.99
CA ARG A 85 2.87 -5.14 -0.72
C ARG A 85 2.12 -4.50 0.46
N GLU A 86 0.80 -4.34 0.36
CA GLU A 86 0.00 -3.59 1.35
C GLU A 86 -1.06 -4.45 2.09
N PRO A 87 -0.70 -5.65 2.61
CA PRO A 87 -1.65 -6.50 3.33
C PRO A 87 -2.12 -5.84 4.64
N GLY A 88 -1.24 -5.07 5.30
CA GLY A 88 -1.62 -4.36 6.54
C GLY A 88 -2.70 -3.30 6.31
N ALA A 89 -2.67 -2.59 5.17
CA ALA A 89 -3.75 -1.68 4.79
C ALA A 89 -5.06 -2.43 4.55
N ALA A 90 -5.00 -3.61 3.93
CA ALA A 90 -6.18 -4.46 3.71
C ALA A 90 -6.81 -4.91 5.04
N PHE A 91 -5.99 -5.30 6.02
CA PHE A 91 -6.46 -5.69 7.35
C PHE A 91 -7.02 -4.51 8.15
N LEU A 92 -6.45 -3.30 8.05
CA LEU A 92 -7.06 -2.08 8.62
C LEU A 92 -8.46 -1.83 8.05
N ARG A 93 -8.64 -2.09 6.75
CA ARG A 93 -9.93 -2.02 6.06
C ARG A 93 -10.87 -3.19 6.36
N GLY A 94 -10.51 -4.06 7.30
CA GLY A 94 -11.38 -5.14 7.77
C GLY A 94 -11.38 -6.39 6.90
N PHE A 95 -10.39 -6.58 6.02
CA PHE A 95 -10.27 -7.83 5.24
C PHE A 95 -10.09 -9.00 6.23
N PRO A 96 -11.02 -9.99 6.27
CA PRO A 96 -10.88 -11.12 7.16
C PRO A 96 -9.63 -11.97 6.82
N LEU A 97 -8.76 -12.20 7.81
CA LEU A 97 -7.52 -12.96 7.63
C LEU A 97 -7.72 -14.32 6.95
N VAL A 98 -8.77 -15.06 7.32
CA VAL A 98 -9.09 -16.35 6.70
C VAL A 98 -9.38 -16.19 5.20
N LYS A 99 -10.14 -15.16 4.82
CA LYS A 99 -10.47 -14.88 3.42
C LYS A 99 -9.23 -14.42 2.64
N PHE A 100 -8.34 -13.66 3.28
CA PHE A 100 -7.06 -13.29 2.71
C PHE A 100 -6.20 -14.53 2.41
N VAL A 101 -6.07 -15.45 3.37
CA VAL A 101 -5.34 -16.72 3.16
C VAL A 101 -6.01 -17.60 2.11
N CYS A 102 -7.35 -17.62 2.03
CA CYS A 102 -8.05 -18.29 0.94
C CYS A 102 -7.66 -17.75 -0.44
N GLN A 103 -7.44 -16.44 -0.59
CA GLN A 103 -6.95 -15.84 -1.83
C GLN A 103 -5.54 -16.33 -2.17
N LEU A 104 -4.64 -16.42 -1.19
CA LEU A 104 -3.28 -16.92 -1.40
C LEU A 104 -3.25 -18.40 -1.83
N ILE A 105 -4.22 -19.19 -1.37
CA ILE A 105 -4.36 -20.62 -1.73
C ILE A 105 -5.14 -20.78 -3.05
N GLY A 106 -6.04 -19.86 -3.37
CA GLY A 106 -6.95 -19.96 -4.52
C GLY A 106 -8.09 -20.96 -4.32
N ASN A 107 -8.58 -21.13 -3.08
CA ASN A 107 -9.64 -22.10 -2.75
C ASN A 107 -11.06 -21.49 -2.83
N SER A 108 -12.08 -22.30 -2.55
CA SER A 108 -13.50 -21.88 -2.59
C SER A 108 -13.87 -20.78 -1.59
N GLY A 109 -13.03 -20.51 -0.60
CA GLY A 109 -13.21 -19.41 0.33
C GLY A 109 -12.77 -18.05 -0.21
N ASP A 110 -12.06 -18.01 -1.35
CA ASP A 110 -11.54 -16.78 -1.96
C ASP A 110 -12.67 -15.90 -2.52
N LEU A 111 -12.67 -14.63 -2.11
CA LEU A 111 -13.65 -13.63 -2.54
C LEU A 111 -13.54 -13.31 -4.05
N ILE A 112 -12.37 -13.51 -4.66
CA ILE A 112 -12.13 -13.30 -6.09
C ILE A 112 -12.08 -14.60 -6.91
N LYS A 113 -12.50 -15.72 -6.30
CA LYS A 113 -12.79 -17.00 -6.98
C LYS A 113 -11.56 -17.65 -7.62
N GLY A 114 -10.36 -17.45 -7.08
CA GLY A 114 -9.12 -18.08 -7.54
C GLY A 114 -8.64 -17.60 -8.92
N ARG A 115 -9.15 -16.45 -9.38
CA ARG A 115 -8.91 -15.94 -10.75
C ARG A 115 -7.59 -15.18 -10.92
N GLN A 116 -6.98 -14.78 -9.81
CA GLN A 116 -5.75 -13.99 -9.80
C GLN A 116 -4.63 -14.76 -9.10
N MET A 117 -3.41 -14.36 -9.37
CA MET A 117 -2.21 -14.85 -8.68
C MET A 117 -2.33 -14.60 -7.16
N PRO A 118 -1.76 -15.45 -6.30
CA PRO A 118 -1.56 -15.10 -4.88
C PRO A 118 -0.92 -13.71 -4.72
N ASN A 119 -1.28 -12.97 -3.67
CA ASN A 119 -0.99 -11.54 -3.45
C ASN A 119 -1.80 -10.54 -4.28
N HIS A 120 -2.71 -10.99 -5.15
CA HIS A 120 -3.65 -10.10 -5.83
C HIS A 120 -5.02 -10.08 -5.16
N TYR A 121 -5.07 -9.62 -3.92
CA TYR A 121 -6.30 -9.58 -3.15
C TYR A 121 -7.14 -8.32 -3.47
N ALA A 122 -8.44 -8.41 -3.20
CA ALA A 122 -9.40 -7.33 -3.40
C ALA A 122 -10.45 -7.38 -2.29
N TYR A 123 -10.86 -6.22 -1.75
CA TYR A 123 -11.85 -6.17 -0.69
C TYR A 123 -12.75 -4.93 -0.80
N ARG A 124 -13.83 -5.12 -1.56
CA ARG A 124 -14.84 -4.08 -1.82
C ARG A 124 -15.48 -3.49 -0.54
N PRO A 125 -15.86 -4.29 0.48
CA PRO A 125 -16.50 -3.73 1.68
C PRO A 125 -15.61 -2.73 2.45
N GLY A 126 -14.29 -2.85 2.30
CA GLY A 126 -13.33 -1.94 2.91
C GLY A 126 -12.73 -0.92 1.94
N ASN A 127 -13.35 -0.67 0.78
CA ASN A 127 -12.84 0.25 -0.27
C ASN A 127 -11.37 -0.03 -0.65
N TYR A 128 -10.99 -1.31 -0.66
CA TYR A 128 -9.66 -1.77 -1.06
C TYR A 128 -9.76 -2.34 -2.48
N ALA A 129 -9.16 -1.64 -3.44
CA ALA A 129 -9.23 -1.99 -4.85
C ALA A 129 -8.51 -3.31 -5.16
N SER A 130 -8.83 -3.91 -6.29
CA SER A 130 -8.15 -5.12 -6.74
C SER A 130 -6.73 -4.82 -7.15
N VAL A 131 -5.78 -5.57 -6.61
CA VAL A 131 -4.39 -5.61 -7.07
C VAL A 131 -4.32 -6.20 -8.49
N SER A 132 -3.34 -5.74 -9.29
CA SER A 132 -2.96 -6.31 -10.58
C SER A 132 -1.44 -6.27 -10.78
N SER A 133 -0.86 -7.24 -11.52
CA SER A 133 0.59 -7.27 -11.77
C SER A 133 1.16 -6.10 -12.58
N PRO A 134 0.47 -5.55 -13.60
CA PRO A 134 1.03 -4.46 -14.40
C PRO A 134 1.37 -3.22 -13.55
N VAL A 135 2.67 -2.98 -13.40
CA VAL A 135 3.20 -1.92 -12.53
C VAL A 135 2.81 -0.54 -13.07
N GLY A 136 2.34 0.33 -12.17
CA GLY A 136 2.06 1.74 -12.47
C GLY A 136 0.64 2.00 -12.97
N THR A 137 -0.03 1.01 -13.55
CA THR A 137 -1.37 1.15 -14.16
C THR A 137 -2.44 1.68 -13.19
N GLN A 138 -2.31 1.38 -11.91
CA GLN A 138 -3.24 1.80 -10.87
C GLN A 138 -3.13 3.30 -10.55
N ILE A 139 -2.03 3.96 -10.89
CA ILE A 139 -1.76 5.37 -10.57
C ILE A 139 -2.76 6.29 -11.29
N PRO A 140 -2.88 6.30 -12.64
CA PRO A 140 -3.87 7.12 -13.32
C PRO A 140 -5.30 6.68 -13.02
N GLN A 141 -5.53 5.39 -12.73
CA GLN A 141 -6.84 4.89 -12.30
C GLN A 141 -7.26 5.52 -10.97
N ALA A 142 -6.36 5.64 -9.99
CA ALA A 142 -6.60 6.30 -8.72
C ALA A 142 -6.98 7.76 -8.87
N VAL A 143 -6.27 8.47 -9.76
CA VAL A 143 -6.58 9.86 -10.12
C VAL A 143 -7.96 9.96 -10.77
N GLY A 144 -8.35 9.00 -11.60
CA GLY A 144 -9.69 8.93 -12.16
C GLY A 144 -10.78 8.74 -11.09
N VAL A 145 -10.55 7.85 -10.11
CA VAL A 145 -11.48 7.61 -9.00
C VAL A 145 -11.67 8.86 -8.14
N SER A 146 -10.58 9.51 -7.74
CA SER A 146 -10.64 10.73 -6.92
C SER A 146 -11.22 11.91 -7.71
N TRP A 147 -10.97 11.99 -9.02
CA TRP A 147 -11.59 13.00 -9.87
C TRP A 147 -13.10 12.81 -9.98
N ALA A 148 -13.56 11.56 -10.11
CA ALA A 148 -14.98 11.24 -10.09
C ALA A 148 -15.63 11.64 -8.76
N ALA A 149 -14.99 11.34 -7.62
CA ALA A 149 -15.45 11.79 -6.30
C ALA A 149 -15.57 13.32 -6.23
N LYS A 150 -14.56 14.04 -6.72
CA LYS A 150 -14.57 15.51 -6.79
C LYS A 150 -15.72 16.06 -7.63
N ILE A 151 -15.97 15.49 -8.82
CA ILE A 151 -17.09 15.89 -9.70
C ILE A 151 -18.43 15.69 -8.99
N ARG A 152 -18.56 14.58 -8.26
CA ARG A 152 -19.77 14.24 -7.49
C ARG A 152 -19.91 15.00 -6.18
N LYS A 153 -18.87 15.72 -5.75
CA LYS A 153 -18.76 16.36 -4.43
C LYS A 153 -18.85 15.35 -3.29
N ASP A 154 -18.40 14.12 -3.53
CA ASP A 154 -18.30 13.08 -2.51
C ASP A 154 -17.08 13.39 -1.62
N PRO A 155 -17.17 13.29 -0.28
CA PRO A 155 -16.05 13.55 0.64
C PRO A 155 -15.11 12.35 0.70
N VAL A 156 -14.51 12.01 -0.45
CA VAL A 156 -13.67 10.82 -0.67
C VAL A 156 -12.31 11.26 -1.21
N ALA A 157 -11.26 10.87 -0.50
CA ALA A 157 -9.89 10.86 -0.98
C ALA A 157 -9.50 9.46 -1.50
N VAL A 158 -8.44 9.41 -2.30
CA VAL A 158 -7.87 8.16 -2.80
C VAL A 158 -6.39 8.09 -2.48
N LEU A 159 -5.99 7.03 -1.78
CA LEU A 159 -4.60 6.71 -1.50
C LEU A 159 -4.12 5.65 -2.49
N VAL A 160 -3.10 5.96 -3.28
CA VAL A 160 -2.49 5.03 -4.22
C VAL A 160 -1.05 4.72 -3.87
N TYR A 161 -0.73 3.44 -3.78
CA TYR A 161 0.61 2.95 -3.48
C TYR A 161 1.36 2.55 -4.75
N PHE A 162 2.65 2.85 -4.78
CA PHE A 162 3.59 2.39 -5.81
C PHE A 162 5.02 2.40 -5.26
N GLY A 163 5.93 1.66 -5.92
CA GLY A 163 7.36 1.65 -5.58
C GLY A 163 8.14 2.68 -6.41
N GLU A 164 9.39 2.97 -6.05
CA GLU A 164 10.24 3.88 -6.83
C GLU A 164 10.47 3.36 -8.26
N GLY A 165 10.56 2.05 -8.45
CA GLY A 165 10.61 1.45 -9.79
C GLY A 165 9.40 1.77 -10.67
N ALA A 166 8.21 1.95 -10.08
CA ALA A 166 7.00 2.30 -10.81
C ALA A 166 7.00 3.75 -11.29
N THR A 167 7.84 4.62 -10.72
CA THR A 167 7.96 6.02 -11.16
C THR A 167 8.52 6.15 -12.57
N SER A 168 9.20 5.12 -13.08
CA SER A 168 9.72 5.08 -14.45
C SER A 168 8.70 4.56 -15.47
N GLN A 169 7.48 4.19 -15.05
CA GLN A 169 6.39 3.87 -15.97
C GLN A 169 5.72 5.15 -16.49
N GLY A 170 5.27 5.13 -17.74
CA GLY A 170 4.53 6.27 -18.33
C GLY A 170 3.28 6.66 -17.54
N ASP A 171 2.63 5.67 -16.93
CA ASP A 171 1.43 5.86 -16.10
C ASP A 171 1.69 6.74 -14.86
N PHE A 172 2.91 6.72 -14.30
CA PHE A 172 3.27 7.63 -13.21
C PHE A 172 3.23 9.10 -13.69
N HIS A 173 3.84 9.38 -14.85
CA HIS A 173 3.81 10.72 -15.45
C HIS A 173 2.37 11.18 -15.74
N VAL A 174 1.56 10.30 -16.35
CA VAL A 174 0.15 10.59 -16.65
C VAL A 174 -0.63 10.90 -15.37
N GLY A 175 -0.50 10.03 -14.35
CA GLY A 175 -1.18 10.20 -13.06
C GLY A 175 -0.79 11.50 -12.36
N MET A 176 0.51 11.79 -12.22
CA MET A 176 0.99 13.02 -11.60
C MET A 176 0.48 14.28 -12.33
N ASN A 177 0.56 14.29 -13.66
CA ASN A 177 0.10 15.43 -14.45
C ASN A 177 -1.41 15.66 -14.32
N PHE A 178 -2.21 14.59 -14.45
CA PHE A 178 -3.67 14.68 -14.30
C PHE A 178 -4.08 15.10 -12.88
N ALA A 179 -3.43 14.56 -11.85
CA ALA A 179 -3.71 14.93 -10.47
C ALA A 179 -3.48 16.43 -10.23
N GLY A 180 -2.39 16.98 -10.77
CA GLY A 180 -2.05 18.40 -10.68
C GLY A 180 -3.00 19.31 -11.46
N VAL A 181 -3.24 19.00 -12.75
CA VAL A 181 -4.12 19.78 -13.63
C VAL A 181 -5.55 19.81 -13.11
N PHE A 182 -6.10 18.65 -12.76
CA PHE A 182 -7.48 18.53 -12.30
C PHE A 182 -7.65 18.75 -10.79
N LYS A 183 -6.55 18.96 -10.05
CA LYS A 183 -6.51 19.17 -8.60
C LYS A 183 -7.34 18.11 -7.87
N THR A 184 -7.06 16.85 -8.15
CA THR A 184 -7.83 15.70 -7.63
C THR A 184 -7.44 15.41 -6.18
N PRO A 185 -8.35 14.93 -5.32
CA PRO A 185 -8.03 14.51 -3.95
C PRO A 185 -7.32 13.14 -3.93
N THR A 186 -6.11 13.09 -4.50
CA THR A 186 -5.29 11.88 -4.62
C THR A 186 -4.03 12.01 -3.77
N ILE A 187 -3.75 11.02 -2.93
CA ILE A 187 -2.48 10.86 -2.22
C ILE A 187 -1.64 9.85 -3.01
N LEU A 188 -0.54 10.32 -3.61
CA LEU A 188 0.42 9.49 -4.33
C LEU A 188 1.51 9.03 -3.37
N PHE A 189 1.43 7.78 -2.90
CA PHE A 189 2.33 7.24 -1.89
C PHE A 189 3.41 6.36 -2.54
N CYS A 190 4.56 6.97 -2.80
CA CYS A 190 5.75 6.28 -3.28
C CYS A 190 6.52 5.64 -2.12
N ARG A 191 6.81 4.34 -2.22
CA ARG A 191 7.74 3.66 -1.32
C ARG A 191 9.06 3.46 -2.04
N ASN A 192 10.07 4.17 -1.57
CA ASN A 192 11.43 4.05 -2.08
C ASN A 192 12.24 3.19 -1.13
N ASN A 193 12.34 1.89 -1.42
CA ASN A 193 13.14 0.95 -0.63
C ASN A 193 14.54 0.73 -1.22
N GLY A 194 14.91 1.54 -2.23
CA GLY A 194 16.21 1.51 -2.90
C GLY A 194 16.34 0.52 -4.06
N TYR A 195 15.37 -0.38 -4.28
CA TYR A 195 15.49 -1.44 -5.29
C TYR A 195 14.18 -1.83 -5.99
N ALA A 196 14.24 -1.89 -7.33
CA ALA A 196 13.24 -2.52 -8.17
C ALA A 196 13.72 -3.90 -8.62
N ILE A 197 13.36 -4.95 -7.87
CA ILE A 197 13.82 -6.35 -8.04
C ILE A 197 15.34 -6.48 -7.90
N SER A 198 16.11 -6.17 -8.94
CA SER A 198 17.58 -6.21 -8.98
C SER A 198 18.19 -4.89 -9.45
N VAL A 199 17.36 -3.89 -9.74
CA VAL A 199 17.81 -2.57 -10.23
C VAL A 199 17.92 -1.63 -9.03
N PRO A 200 19.13 -1.19 -8.66
CA PRO A 200 19.29 -0.19 -7.60
C PRO A 200 18.77 1.16 -8.08
N ARG A 201 18.32 2.00 -7.14
CA ARG A 201 17.72 3.31 -7.43
C ARG A 201 18.57 4.22 -8.31
N GLU A 202 19.89 4.24 -8.12
CA GLU A 202 20.82 5.03 -8.96
C GLU A 202 20.78 4.68 -10.45
N ARG A 203 20.28 3.48 -10.80
CA ARG A 203 20.01 3.03 -12.17
C ARG A 203 18.55 3.19 -12.58
N GLN A 204 17.68 3.59 -11.66
CA GLN A 204 16.24 3.78 -11.85
C GLN A 204 15.90 5.23 -12.18
N THR A 205 16.53 6.18 -11.48
CA THR A 205 16.27 7.62 -11.61
C THR A 205 17.51 8.44 -11.23
N ALA A 206 17.66 9.60 -11.88
CA ALA A 206 18.69 10.59 -11.54
C ALA A 206 18.20 11.63 -10.50
N SER A 207 16.94 11.56 -10.07
CA SER A 207 16.41 12.47 -9.05
C SER A 207 17.06 12.24 -7.69
N GLU A 208 17.39 13.32 -6.98
CA GLU A 208 17.84 13.32 -5.58
C GLU A 208 16.74 12.74 -4.66
N SER A 209 17.13 12.20 -3.50
CA SER A 209 16.23 11.68 -2.45
C SER A 209 16.25 12.63 -1.29
#